data_AF-A0A956DPN6-F1
#
_entry.id   AF-A0A956DPN6-F1
#
_cell.length_a   1.000
_cell.length_b   1.000
_cell.length_c   1.000
_cell.angle_alpha   90.00
_cell.angle_beta   90.00
_cell.angle_gamma   90.00
#
_symmetry.space_group_name_H-M   'P 1'
#
loop_
_entity.id
_entity.type
_entity.pdbx_description
1 polymer ?
#
loop_
_entity_poly.entity_id
_entity_poly.type
_entity_poly.pdbx_seq_one_letter_code
_entity_poly.pdbx_strand_id
1 'polypeptide(L)'
;MARAGPSATDVARALTHLEPTRWFAAAAVDWAVIALTFLLVGAIDHPLAYALAIIPLGSRQQALGALFHDAAHFLVSGKRWHNDVAGNLLAAWPLGLTLGGYRRYHFAHHRHLGSPDDPENHHKGLLRQWPLPARPGPVLGWFVSDLLGGGLPHLLAAGKLTRPTRIGEALGLLAFWAAVGACFWRLDALWVPILWVVSIATVFWSGVRLRIWTEHLGTRSTHRIAVPEWVEQLIMPHNIGLHYEHHLDPRVPFYHLSALRQALPEPPIVSLRALARAFVTSERLASGEVGSAVAPRSSAVATPPRRKGWRSHILLPLAIGVALYALLRPRGLLAHAWLERLGLPAPGLALSAGPLAPIVACLPSALWSYALTATVARLWRGREARARRGWLAATLVVVVGWELGQAAALWGGFFSAADLLASIVAFAAAVRYSGAAGGAEPSEQDHRQPTTP
;
A
#
# COMPACT_ATOMS: atom_id res chain seq x y z
N MET A 1 -31.67 30.20 -18.37
CA MET A 1 -30.61 30.28 -17.35
C MET A 1 -30.14 28.87 -17.03
N ALA A 2 -28.96 28.48 -17.53
CA ALA A 2 -28.36 27.20 -17.17
C ALA A 2 -27.95 27.26 -15.69
N ARG A 3 -28.45 26.35 -14.85
CA ARG A 3 -28.01 26.25 -13.45
C ARG A 3 -26.52 25.93 -13.47
N ALA A 4 -25.70 26.79 -12.85
CA ALA A 4 -24.30 26.49 -12.61
C ALA A 4 -24.22 25.13 -11.87
N GLY A 5 -23.35 24.24 -12.34
CA GLY A 5 -23.13 22.94 -11.70
C GLY A 5 -22.72 23.10 -10.22
N PRO A 6 -22.85 22.03 -9.41
CA PRO A 6 -22.48 22.08 -8.00
C PRO A 6 -21.02 22.54 -7.83
N SER A 7 -20.79 23.44 -6.85
CA SER A 7 -19.42 23.90 -6.54
C SER A 7 -18.57 22.76 -6.00
N ALA A 8 -17.24 22.90 -6.06
CA ALA A 8 -16.28 21.97 -5.44
C ALA A 8 -16.64 21.65 -3.98
N THR A 9 -17.09 22.66 -3.23
CA THR A 9 -17.51 22.55 -1.83
C THR A 9 -18.82 21.78 -1.67
N ASP A 10 -19.77 21.91 -2.60
CA ASP A 10 -21.03 21.17 -2.56
C ASP A 10 -20.79 19.68 -2.84
N VAL A 11 -19.89 19.37 -3.79
CA VAL A 11 -19.50 17.98 -4.06
C VAL A 11 -18.76 17.38 -2.86
N ALA A 12 -17.81 18.11 -2.27
CA ALA A 12 -17.12 17.66 -1.06
C ALA A 12 -18.10 17.37 0.08
N ARG A 13 -19.06 18.27 0.33
CA ARG A 13 -20.09 18.11 1.37
C ARG A 13 -20.91 16.84 1.19
N ALA A 14 -21.31 16.51 -0.03
CA ALA A 14 -22.05 15.27 -0.33
C ALA A 14 -21.25 13.99 -0.03
N LEU A 15 -19.92 14.08 -0.03
CA LEU A 15 -18.99 12.97 0.19
C LEU A 15 -18.52 12.84 1.65
N THR A 16 -19.02 13.66 2.58
CA THR A 16 -18.63 13.62 4.01
C THR A 16 -19.34 12.54 4.84
N HIS A 17 -20.30 11.82 4.26
CA HIS A 17 -21.04 10.78 4.98
C HIS A 17 -20.12 9.61 5.36
N LEU A 18 -20.27 9.11 6.58
CA LEU A 18 -19.43 8.05 7.13
C LEU A 18 -20.01 6.67 6.81
N GLU A 19 -19.17 5.78 6.32
CA GLU A 19 -19.42 4.35 6.16
C GLU A 19 -18.42 3.55 7.03
N PRO A 20 -18.70 3.35 8.33
CA PRO A 20 -17.77 2.66 9.24
C PRO A 20 -17.34 1.28 8.75
N THR A 21 -18.23 0.56 8.07
CA THR A 21 -17.95 -0.75 7.46
C THR A 21 -16.78 -0.71 6.48
N ARG A 22 -16.60 0.38 5.71
CA ARG A 22 -15.46 0.52 4.79
C ARG A 22 -14.15 0.73 5.52
N TRP A 23 -14.16 1.53 6.59
CA TRP A 23 -12.96 1.74 7.41
C TRP A 23 -12.55 0.44 8.11
N PHE A 24 -13.49 -0.27 8.75
CA PHE A 24 -13.21 -1.55 9.40
C PHE A 24 -12.82 -2.65 8.41
N ALA A 25 -13.41 -2.70 7.21
CA ALA A 25 -13.01 -3.65 6.17
C ALA A 25 -11.59 -3.38 5.69
N ALA A 26 -11.20 -2.11 5.50
CA ALA A 26 -9.83 -1.75 5.16
C ALA A 26 -8.84 -2.16 6.26
N ALA A 27 -9.15 -1.84 7.52
CA ALA A 27 -8.34 -2.26 8.67
C ALA A 27 -8.19 -3.79 8.74
N ALA A 28 -9.30 -4.53 8.58
CA ALA A 28 -9.29 -5.99 8.61
C ALA A 28 -8.41 -6.60 7.50
N VAL A 29 -8.47 -6.04 6.28
CA VAL A 29 -7.62 -6.49 5.17
C VAL A 29 -6.14 -6.23 5.48
N ASP A 30 -5.78 -5.05 6.00
CA ASP A 30 -4.38 -4.76 6.35
C ASP A 30 -3.86 -5.67 7.46
N TRP A 31 -4.65 -5.87 8.52
CA TRP A 31 -4.30 -6.79 9.60
C TRP A 31 -4.22 -8.24 9.13
N ALA A 32 -5.07 -8.66 8.20
CA ALA A 32 -4.96 -10.00 7.60
C ALA A 32 -3.66 -10.16 6.81
N VAL A 33 -3.24 -9.15 6.04
CA VAL A 33 -1.94 -9.19 5.33
C VAL A 33 -0.76 -9.19 6.31
N ILE A 34 -0.83 -8.39 7.38
CA ILE A 34 0.17 -8.39 8.46
C ILE A 34 0.28 -9.77 9.11
N ALA A 35 -0.85 -10.33 9.54
CA ALA A 35 -0.89 -11.64 10.19
C ALA A 35 -0.36 -12.73 9.25
N LEU A 36 -0.81 -12.75 7.99
CA LEU A 36 -0.33 -13.69 6.98
C LEU A 36 1.19 -13.54 6.74
N THR A 37 1.72 -12.32 6.73
CA THR A 37 3.17 -12.08 6.57
C THR A 37 3.94 -12.71 7.73
N PHE A 38 3.52 -12.48 8.98
CA PHE A 38 4.17 -13.11 10.13
C PHE A 38 4.07 -14.63 10.10
N LEU A 39 2.88 -15.17 9.79
CA LEU A 39 2.69 -16.61 9.69
C LEU A 39 3.59 -17.25 8.63
N LEU A 40 3.69 -16.64 7.44
CA LEU A 40 4.55 -17.14 6.37
C LEU A 40 6.03 -17.07 6.75
N VAL A 41 6.47 -15.98 7.38
CA VAL A 41 7.87 -15.80 7.76
C VAL A 41 8.27 -16.78 8.86
N GLY A 42 7.43 -16.94 9.89
CA GLY A 42 7.67 -17.92 10.95
C GLY A 42 7.54 -19.36 10.48
N ALA A 43 6.82 -19.61 9.38
CA ALA A 43 6.74 -20.93 8.76
C ALA A 43 7.97 -21.26 7.87
N ILE A 44 8.50 -20.27 7.17
CA ILE A 44 9.70 -20.41 6.33
C ILE A 44 10.96 -20.46 7.19
N ASP A 45 11.00 -19.66 8.25
CA ASP A 45 12.06 -19.57 9.26
C ASP A 45 13.48 -19.46 8.67
N HIS A 46 13.64 -18.59 7.67
CA HIS A 46 14.90 -18.34 6.99
C HIS A 46 15.28 -16.86 7.10
N PRO A 47 16.56 -16.48 7.35
CA PRO A 47 16.96 -15.08 7.53
C PRO A 47 16.52 -14.14 6.40
N LEU A 48 16.57 -14.62 5.15
CA LEU A 48 16.09 -13.85 3.99
C LEU A 48 14.57 -13.62 4.04
N ALA A 49 13.78 -14.55 4.57
CA ALA A 49 12.33 -14.36 4.72
C ALA A 49 12.03 -13.24 5.71
N TYR A 50 12.72 -13.20 6.86
CA TYR A 50 12.63 -12.10 7.82
C TYR A 50 13.07 -10.76 7.19
N ALA A 51 14.17 -10.75 6.45
CA ALA A 51 14.65 -9.54 5.77
C ALA A 51 13.67 -9.02 4.70
N LEU A 52 13.03 -9.90 3.93
CA LEU A 52 12.05 -9.51 2.91
C LEU A 52 10.70 -9.12 3.52
N ALA A 53 10.33 -9.65 4.69
CA ALA A 53 9.08 -9.37 5.38
C ALA A 53 8.90 -7.91 5.77
N ILE A 54 10.01 -7.18 5.98
CA ILE A 54 9.96 -5.76 6.34
C ILE A 54 9.22 -4.91 5.30
N ILE A 55 9.22 -5.34 4.03
CA ILE A 55 8.58 -4.63 2.92
C ILE A 55 7.04 -4.67 3.03
N PRO A 56 6.38 -5.84 3.02
CA PRO A 56 4.93 -5.89 3.21
C PRO A 56 4.49 -5.38 4.59
N LEU A 57 5.26 -5.62 5.65
CA LEU A 57 4.97 -5.07 6.99
C LEU A 57 5.00 -3.55 6.99
N GLY A 58 6.08 -2.93 6.48
CA GLY A 58 6.20 -1.48 6.39
C GLY A 58 5.14 -0.85 5.47
N SER A 59 4.77 -1.51 4.37
CA SER A 59 3.67 -1.09 3.52
C SER A 59 2.32 -1.12 4.26
N ARG A 60 2.04 -2.16 5.04
CA ARG A 60 0.81 -2.21 5.85
C ARG A 60 0.86 -1.23 7.02
N GLN A 61 2.02 -0.93 7.57
CA GLN A 61 2.18 0.16 8.56
C GLN A 61 1.86 1.53 7.95
N GLN A 62 2.19 1.78 6.68
CA GLN A 62 1.71 2.98 5.96
C GLN A 62 0.18 2.99 5.85
N ALA A 63 -0.43 1.84 5.61
CA ALA A 63 -1.89 1.68 5.55
C ALA A 63 -2.54 1.99 6.89
N LEU A 64 -2.00 1.44 7.98
CA LEU A 64 -2.41 1.81 9.33
C LEU A 64 -2.20 3.30 9.59
N GLY A 65 -1.11 3.90 9.11
CA GLY A 65 -0.85 5.34 9.21
C GLY A 65 -1.92 6.19 8.52
N ALA A 66 -2.42 5.76 7.36
CA ALA A 66 -3.53 6.41 6.67
C ALA A 66 -4.86 6.28 7.43
N LEU A 67 -5.17 5.09 7.96
CA LEU A 67 -6.37 4.87 8.78
C LEU A 67 -6.33 5.65 10.10
N PHE A 68 -5.15 5.73 10.71
CA PHE A 68 -4.86 6.56 11.87
C PHE A 68 -5.08 8.05 11.59
N HIS A 69 -4.60 8.53 10.44
CA HIS A 69 -4.83 9.90 9.97
C HIS A 69 -6.32 10.20 9.78
N ASP A 70 -7.07 9.29 9.14
CA ASP A 70 -8.54 9.40 8.98
C ASP A 70 -9.25 9.43 10.36
N ALA A 71 -8.80 8.61 11.31
CA ALA A 71 -9.31 8.61 12.69
C ALA A 71 -8.98 9.89 13.47
N ALA A 72 -7.87 10.57 13.15
CA ALA A 72 -7.53 11.86 13.73
C ALA A 72 -8.61 12.92 13.41
N HIS A 73 -9.24 12.83 12.23
CA HIS A 73 -10.35 13.68 11.79
C HIS A 73 -11.74 13.19 12.20
N PHE A 74 -11.83 12.17 13.07
CA PHE A 74 -13.08 11.56 13.54
C PHE A 74 -13.91 10.84 12.45
N LEU A 75 -13.24 10.26 11.46
CA LEU A 75 -13.91 9.68 10.27
C LEU A 75 -14.19 8.16 10.37
N VAL A 76 -13.88 7.52 11.49
CA VAL A 76 -14.15 6.08 11.67
C VAL A 76 -15.63 5.81 11.94
N SER A 77 -16.25 6.60 12.82
CA SER A 77 -17.65 6.41 13.20
C SER A 77 -18.28 7.69 13.74
N GLY A 78 -19.61 7.79 13.70
CA GLY A 78 -20.34 8.96 14.20
C GLY A 78 -20.20 9.23 15.70
N LYS A 79 -19.71 8.26 16.50
CA LYS A 79 -19.45 8.44 17.94
C LYS A 79 -17.96 8.63 18.17
N ARG A 80 -17.57 9.78 18.74
CA ARG A 80 -16.16 10.15 18.99
C ARG A 80 -15.38 9.12 19.82
N TRP A 81 -15.98 8.61 20.90
CA TRP A 81 -15.30 7.62 21.75
C TRP A 81 -15.02 6.32 20.98
N HIS A 82 -15.95 5.87 20.14
CA HIS A 82 -15.77 4.67 19.33
C HIS A 82 -14.70 4.88 18.25
N ASN A 83 -14.70 6.05 17.61
CA ASN A 83 -13.61 6.46 16.71
C ASN A 83 -12.25 6.40 17.41
N ASP A 84 -12.15 6.95 18.61
CA ASP A 84 -10.87 7.04 19.32
C ASP A 84 -10.40 5.69 19.81
N VAL A 85 -11.30 4.82 20.28
CA VAL A 85 -10.97 3.44 20.64
C VAL A 85 -10.49 2.65 19.42
N ALA A 86 -11.26 2.65 18.33
CA ALA A 86 -10.91 1.91 17.12
C ALA A 86 -9.62 2.44 16.47
N GLY A 87 -9.50 3.75 16.32
CA GLY A 87 -8.33 4.40 15.73
C GLY A 87 -7.06 4.20 16.55
N ASN A 88 -7.14 4.21 17.89
CA ASN A 88 -5.97 3.90 18.72
C ASN A 88 -5.59 2.41 18.67
N LEU A 89 -6.54 1.50 18.90
CA LEU A 89 -6.25 0.06 18.97
C LEU A 89 -5.77 -0.54 17.64
N LEU A 90 -6.43 -0.18 16.54
CA LEU A 90 -6.20 -0.82 15.25
C LEU A 90 -5.15 -0.11 14.40
N ALA A 91 -4.76 1.12 14.74
CA ALA A 91 -3.87 1.92 13.91
C ALA A 91 -2.81 2.71 14.70
N ALA A 92 -3.20 3.57 15.66
CA ALA A 92 -2.26 4.49 16.32
C ALA A 92 -1.26 3.77 17.27
N TRP A 93 -1.76 3.01 18.25
CA TRP A 93 -0.93 2.30 19.23
C TRP A 93 0.01 1.27 18.60
N PRO A 94 -0.41 0.48 17.59
CA PRO A 94 0.49 -0.35 16.79
C PRO A 94 1.67 0.41 16.18
N LEU A 95 1.51 1.70 15.86
CA LEU A 95 2.57 2.55 15.32
C LEU A 95 3.35 3.31 16.39
N GLY A 96 3.06 3.10 17.68
CA GLY A 96 3.69 3.84 18.78
C GLY A 96 3.14 5.26 18.98
N LEU A 97 1.97 5.57 18.42
CA LEU A 97 1.40 6.92 18.37
C LEU A 97 0.10 7.01 19.16
N THR A 98 -0.36 8.24 19.44
CA THR A 98 -1.66 8.50 20.08
C THR A 98 -2.46 9.52 19.26
N LEU A 99 -3.79 9.35 19.20
CA LEU A 99 -4.65 10.28 18.46
C LEU A 99 -4.59 11.71 19.01
N GLY A 100 -4.62 11.93 20.32
CA GLY A 100 -4.58 13.28 20.89
C GLY A 100 -3.30 14.03 20.58
N GLY A 101 -2.15 13.38 20.78
CA GLY A 101 -0.83 13.96 20.46
C GLY A 101 -0.69 14.32 18.99
N TYR A 102 -1.17 13.44 18.11
CA TYR A 102 -1.14 13.68 16.67
C TYR A 102 -2.14 14.73 16.21
N ARG A 103 -3.37 14.78 16.74
CA ARG A 103 -4.35 15.84 16.45
C ARG A 103 -3.80 17.23 16.73
N ARG A 104 -3.08 17.42 17.85
CA ARG A 104 -2.44 18.70 18.17
C ARG A 104 -1.48 19.14 17.07
N TYR A 105 -0.61 18.23 16.62
CA TYR A 105 0.35 18.49 15.55
C TYR A 105 -0.35 18.70 14.20
N HIS A 106 -1.24 17.77 13.83
CA HIS A 106 -1.83 17.71 12.50
C HIS A 106 -2.86 18.83 12.26
N PHE A 107 -3.67 19.21 13.26
CA PHE A 107 -4.59 20.33 13.12
C PHE A 107 -3.86 21.69 13.08
N ALA A 108 -2.69 21.80 13.71
CA ALA A 108 -1.83 22.97 13.54
C ALA A 108 -1.28 23.03 12.11
N HIS A 109 -0.85 21.91 11.53
CA HIS A 109 -0.46 21.82 10.12
C HIS A 109 -1.60 22.24 9.16
N HIS A 110 -2.82 21.73 9.34
CA HIS A 110 -3.99 22.16 8.54
C HIS A 110 -4.26 23.67 8.64
N ARG A 111 -4.13 24.24 9.84
CA ARG A 111 -4.36 25.67 10.08
C ARG A 111 -3.29 26.57 9.47
N HIS A 112 -2.03 26.14 9.53
CA HIS A 112 -0.86 26.91 9.11
C HIS A 112 -0.25 26.38 7.81
N LEU A 113 -1.03 25.65 7.00
CA LEU A 113 -0.54 24.95 5.80
C LEU A 113 0.27 25.88 4.91
N GLY A 114 1.51 25.49 4.63
CA GLY A 114 2.39 26.23 3.73
C GLY A 114 2.85 27.59 4.26
N SER A 115 2.66 27.88 5.55
CA SER A 115 3.21 29.05 6.22
C SER A 115 4.50 28.70 7.00
N PRO A 116 5.27 29.70 7.43
CA PRO A 116 6.43 29.47 8.30
C PRO A 116 6.08 28.82 9.65
N ASP A 117 4.82 28.96 10.10
CA ASP A 117 4.31 28.39 11.36
C ASP A 117 3.82 26.94 11.21
N ASP A 118 3.92 26.36 10.01
CA ASP A 118 3.56 24.96 9.79
C ASP A 118 4.52 24.03 10.57
N PRO A 119 4.03 23.22 11.53
CA PRO A 119 4.88 22.31 12.29
C PRO A 119 5.57 21.24 11.42
N GLU A 120 5.05 20.94 10.23
CA GLU A 120 5.71 20.07 9.26
C GLU A 120 7.00 20.73 8.69
N ASN A 121 7.02 22.04 8.49
CA ASN A 121 8.19 22.76 8.01
C ASN A 121 9.32 22.78 9.05
N HIS A 122 8.97 22.94 10.33
CA HIS A 122 9.92 22.78 11.42
C HIS A 122 10.53 21.36 11.46
N HIS A 123 9.71 20.33 11.26
CA HIS A 123 10.18 18.94 11.18
C HIS A 123 11.15 18.74 10.00
N LYS A 124 10.81 19.26 8.80
CA LYS A 124 11.68 19.21 7.62
C LYS A 124 13.03 19.90 7.88
N GLY A 125 13.01 21.07 8.53
CA GLY A 125 14.22 21.83 8.86
C GLY A 125 15.11 21.17 9.92
N LEU A 126 14.52 20.45 10.88
CA LEU A 126 15.27 19.67 11.87
C LEU A 126 16.06 18.53 11.21
N LEU A 127 15.45 17.82 10.27
CA LEU A 127 16.05 16.64 9.65
C LEU A 127 16.93 16.96 8.42
N ARG A 128 16.73 18.11 7.77
CA ARG A 128 17.56 18.60 6.64
C ARG A 128 17.65 17.66 5.43
N GLN A 129 16.58 16.90 5.17
CA GLN A 129 16.57 15.84 4.14
C GLN A 129 15.72 16.16 2.90
N TRP A 130 15.09 17.34 2.86
CA TRP A 130 14.29 17.79 1.73
C TRP A 130 14.82 19.11 1.13
N PRO A 131 16.11 19.23 0.78
CA PRO A 131 16.63 20.43 0.14
C PRO A 131 16.19 20.50 -1.33
N LEU A 132 15.96 21.70 -1.81
CA LEU A 132 15.77 22.00 -3.23
C LEU A 132 16.94 22.83 -3.78
N PRO A 133 17.39 22.59 -5.02
CA PRO A 133 16.86 21.64 -6.00
C PRO A 133 17.18 20.17 -5.66
N ALA A 134 16.25 19.26 -5.95
CA ALA A 134 16.36 17.85 -5.61
C ALA A 134 17.24 17.10 -6.62
N ARG A 135 18.45 16.70 -6.22
CA ARG A 135 19.29 15.84 -7.06
C ARG A 135 18.94 14.36 -6.83
N PRO A 136 18.79 13.54 -7.90
CA PRO A 136 18.40 12.12 -7.76
C PRO A 136 19.31 11.30 -6.84
N GLY A 137 20.62 11.52 -6.90
CA GLY A 137 21.61 10.79 -6.08
C GLY A 137 21.36 10.94 -4.58
N PRO A 138 21.38 12.17 -4.02
CA PRO A 138 21.04 12.41 -2.62
C PRO A 138 19.65 11.91 -2.22
N VAL A 139 18.62 12.11 -3.05
CA VAL A 139 17.25 11.63 -2.74
C VAL A 139 17.24 10.10 -2.61
N LEU A 140 17.90 9.39 -3.54
CA LEU A 140 18.05 7.94 -3.47
C LEU A 140 18.90 7.52 -2.26
N GLY A 141 19.98 8.23 -1.97
CA GLY A 141 20.84 7.98 -0.81
C GLY A 141 20.07 8.05 0.52
N TRP A 142 19.23 9.05 0.71
CA TRP A 142 18.36 9.15 1.90
C TRP A 142 17.32 8.04 1.97
N PHE A 143 16.71 7.68 0.83
CA PHE A 143 15.76 6.59 0.77
C PHE A 143 16.41 5.24 1.14
N VAL A 144 17.57 4.93 0.56
CA VAL A 144 18.34 3.72 0.89
C VAL A 144 18.83 3.74 2.34
N SER A 145 19.27 4.91 2.83
CA SER A 145 19.66 5.07 4.23
C SER A 145 18.52 4.71 5.17
N ASP A 146 17.29 5.17 4.90
CA ASP A 146 16.13 4.79 5.71
C ASP A 146 15.87 3.29 5.69
N LEU A 147 15.94 2.64 4.52
CA LEU A 147 15.79 1.18 4.41
C LEU A 147 16.81 0.40 5.25
N LEU A 148 17.97 1.00 5.52
CA LEU A 148 19.05 0.45 6.34
C LEU A 148 19.04 0.95 7.79
N GLY A 149 17.96 1.61 8.24
CA GLY A 149 17.78 2.08 9.62
C GLY A 149 18.07 3.56 9.86
N GLY A 150 18.42 4.31 8.81
CA GLY A 150 18.52 5.78 8.82
C GLY A 150 17.21 6.51 9.14
N GLY A 151 16.10 5.77 9.24
CA GLY A 151 14.79 6.26 9.64
C GLY A 151 14.64 6.55 11.14
N LEU A 152 15.54 6.05 12.00
CA LEU A 152 15.45 6.20 13.46
C LEU A 152 15.30 7.65 13.96
N PRO A 153 16.02 8.65 13.42
CA PRO A 153 15.82 10.05 13.81
C PRO A 153 14.39 10.55 13.56
N HIS A 154 13.72 10.06 12.51
CA HIS A 154 12.32 10.39 12.24
C HIS A 154 11.39 9.82 13.31
N LEU A 155 11.60 8.56 13.69
CA LEU A 155 10.82 7.91 14.75
C LEU A 155 10.89 8.72 16.05
N LEU A 156 12.11 9.14 16.43
CA LEU A 156 12.32 9.96 17.62
C LEU A 156 11.71 11.36 17.50
N ALA A 157 11.84 12.00 16.34
CA ALA A 157 11.26 13.31 16.08
C ALA A 157 9.72 13.26 16.11
N ALA A 158 9.11 12.25 15.49
CA ALA A 158 7.68 12.03 15.51
C ALA A 158 7.17 11.83 16.93
N GLY A 159 7.80 10.95 17.71
CA GLY A 159 7.43 10.74 19.12
C GLY A 159 7.48 12.02 19.96
N LYS A 160 8.40 12.95 19.67
CA LYS A 160 8.45 14.28 20.33
C LYS A 160 7.33 15.21 19.88
N LEU A 161 7.03 15.26 18.58
CA LEU A 161 6.01 16.15 18.02
C LEU A 161 4.59 15.70 18.41
N THR A 162 4.36 14.39 18.45
CA THR A 162 3.06 13.77 18.69
C THR A 162 2.91 13.22 20.11
N ARG A 163 3.60 13.82 21.09
CA ARG A 163 3.52 13.40 22.50
C ARG A 163 2.07 13.35 22.98
N PRO A 164 1.69 12.30 23.75
CA PRO A 164 0.36 12.18 24.35
C PRO A 164 -0.07 13.47 25.03
N THR A 165 -1.34 13.84 24.88
CA THR A 165 -1.88 15.07 25.48
C THR A 165 -2.35 14.86 26.90
N ARG A 166 -2.64 13.62 27.28
CA ARG A 166 -3.16 13.22 28.58
C ARG A 166 -2.42 11.98 29.06
N ILE A 167 -2.26 11.85 30.38
CA ILE A 167 -1.60 10.69 30.98
C ILE A 167 -2.30 9.36 30.62
N GLY A 168 -3.63 9.36 30.51
CA GLY A 168 -4.40 8.18 30.09
C GLY A 168 -4.05 7.69 28.68
N GLU A 169 -3.72 8.58 27.75
CA GLU A 169 -3.27 8.19 26.40
C GLU A 169 -1.89 7.51 26.46
N ALA A 170 -0.98 8.03 27.28
CA ALA A 170 0.33 7.43 27.50
C ALA A 170 0.22 6.05 28.16
N LEU A 171 -0.58 5.94 29.22
CA LEU A 171 -0.83 4.67 29.91
C LEU A 171 -1.49 3.65 28.98
N GLY A 172 -2.45 4.07 28.14
CA GLY A 172 -3.08 3.19 27.15
C GLY A 172 -2.09 2.63 26.14
N LEU A 173 -1.21 3.49 25.60
CA LEU A 173 -0.14 3.06 24.69
C LEU A 173 0.85 2.08 25.36
N LEU A 174 1.28 2.38 26.59
CA LEU A 174 2.18 1.52 27.35
C LEU A 174 1.53 0.17 27.68
N ALA A 175 0.26 0.18 28.10
CA ALA A 175 -0.50 -1.03 28.39
C ALA A 175 -0.68 -1.90 27.13
N PHE A 176 -0.94 -1.28 25.98
CA PHE A 176 -1.01 -1.98 24.69
C PHE A 176 0.29 -2.70 24.38
N TRP A 177 1.43 -2.01 24.42
CA TRP A 177 2.73 -2.60 24.12
C TRP A 177 3.20 -3.61 25.18
N ALA A 178 2.87 -3.40 26.45
CA ALA A 178 3.10 -4.38 27.51
C ALA A 178 2.28 -5.66 27.26
N ALA A 179 1.01 -5.54 26.85
CA ALA A 179 0.18 -6.69 26.51
C ALA A 179 0.68 -7.43 25.26
N VAL A 180 1.09 -6.71 24.21
CA VAL A 180 1.73 -7.29 23.02
C VAL A 180 3.02 -8.03 23.40
N GLY A 181 3.89 -7.38 24.16
CA GLY A 181 5.15 -7.97 24.63
C GLY A 181 4.91 -9.23 25.49
N ALA A 182 4.00 -9.17 26.46
CA ALA A 182 3.66 -10.31 27.31
C ALA A 182 3.04 -11.47 26.51
N CYS A 183 2.16 -11.16 25.55
CA CYS A 183 1.54 -12.15 24.67
C CYS A 183 2.61 -12.88 23.84
N PHE A 184 3.46 -12.15 23.11
CA PHE A 184 4.48 -12.76 22.26
C PHE A 184 5.65 -13.37 23.05
N TRP A 185 5.92 -12.90 24.27
CA TRP A 185 6.83 -13.59 25.18
C TRP A 185 6.28 -14.95 25.59
N ARG A 186 4.99 -15.04 25.93
CA ARG A 186 4.35 -16.31 26.31
C ARG A 186 4.28 -17.31 25.15
N LEU A 187 4.24 -16.82 23.92
CA LEU A 187 4.22 -17.60 22.69
C LEU A 187 5.62 -17.95 22.15
N ASP A 188 6.70 -17.59 22.85
CA ASP A 188 8.09 -17.74 22.39
C ASP A 188 8.34 -17.13 20.99
N ALA A 189 7.69 -15.98 20.73
CA ALA A 189 7.63 -15.33 19.43
C ALA A 189 7.96 -13.83 19.53
N LEU A 190 8.88 -13.45 20.43
CA LEU A 190 9.35 -12.06 20.59
C LEU A 190 9.95 -11.48 19.30
N TRP A 191 10.37 -12.32 18.35
CA TRP A 191 10.79 -11.89 17.03
C TRP A 191 9.68 -11.12 16.27
N VAL A 192 8.39 -11.36 16.56
CA VAL A 192 7.26 -10.66 15.92
C VAL A 192 7.24 -9.16 16.24
N PRO A 193 7.15 -8.72 17.52
CA PRO A 193 7.21 -7.29 17.84
C PRO A 193 8.57 -6.66 17.48
N ILE A 194 9.68 -7.42 17.52
CA ILE A 194 10.98 -6.91 17.07
C ILE A 194 10.95 -6.59 15.57
N LEU A 195 10.51 -7.55 14.74
CA LEU A 195 10.42 -7.36 13.29
C LEU A 195 9.42 -6.26 12.91
N TRP A 196 8.34 -6.12 13.68
CA TRP A 196 7.40 -5.02 13.53
C TRP A 196 8.08 -3.65 13.71
N VAL A 197 8.84 -3.47 14.79
CA VAL A 197 9.57 -2.22 15.07
C VAL A 197 10.67 -1.98 14.02
N VAL A 198 11.39 -3.02 13.60
CA VAL A 198 12.38 -2.93 12.50
C VAL A 198 11.71 -2.44 11.22
N SER A 199 10.51 -2.93 10.89
CA SER A 199 9.74 -2.48 9.72
C SER A 199 9.33 -1.01 9.82
N ILE A 200 9.00 -0.53 11.03
CA ILE A 200 8.72 0.89 11.29
C ILE A 200 9.98 1.73 11.04
N ALA A 201 11.10 1.33 11.65
CA ALA A 201 12.37 2.04 11.59
C ALA A 201 12.98 2.09 10.17
N THR A 202 12.52 1.23 9.26
CA THR A 202 13.04 1.10 7.89
C THR A 202 12.02 1.51 6.83
N VAL A 203 11.16 0.58 6.39
CA VAL A 203 10.27 0.74 5.24
C VAL A 203 9.15 1.75 5.50
N PHE A 204 8.60 1.81 6.71
CA PHE A 204 7.60 2.83 7.04
C PHE A 204 8.19 4.23 6.87
N TRP A 205 9.30 4.57 7.55
CA TRP A 205 9.86 5.91 7.44
C TRP A 205 10.37 6.27 6.05
N SER A 206 10.90 5.30 5.29
CA SER A 206 11.28 5.54 3.88
C SER A 206 10.07 5.90 3.01
N GLY A 207 8.91 5.28 3.24
CA GLY A 207 7.64 5.64 2.61
C GLY A 207 7.14 7.03 3.00
N VAL A 208 7.21 7.39 4.30
CA VAL A 208 6.81 8.73 4.78
C VAL A 208 7.70 9.81 4.16
N ARG A 209 9.01 9.55 4.07
CA ARG A 209 9.94 10.46 3.38
C ARG A 209 9.51 10.73 1.96
N LEU A 210 9.23 9.69 1.18
CA LEU A 210 8.80 9.82 -0.22
C LEU A 210 7.48 10.59 -0.33
N ARG A 211 6.56 10.38 0.62
CA ARG A 211 5.29 11.12 0.66
C ARG A 211 5.47 12.62 0.86
N ILE A 212 6.37 13.04 1.75
CA ILE A 212 6.67 14.47 1.98
C ILE A 212 7.16 15.14 0.68
N TRP A 213 8.00 14.45 -0.11
CA TRP A 213 8.40 14.93 -1.45
C TRP A 213 7.19 15.13 -2.38
N THR A 214 6.23 14.22 -2.34
CA THR A 214 5.09 14.24 -3.27
C THR A 214 3.90 15.08 -2.82
N GLU A 215 3.87 15.53 -1.57
CA GLU A 215 2.70 16.19 -0.97
C GLU A 215 3.01 17.68 -0.71
N HIS A 216 3.96 18.00 0.19
CA HIS A 216 4.09 19.36 0.72
C HIS A 216 5.36 20.11 0.34
N LEU A 217 6.28 19.49 -0.40
CA LEU A 217 7.58 20.12 -0.65
C LEU A 217 7.50 21.22 -1.71
N GLY A 218 8.02 22.41 -1.37
CA GLY A 218 8.16 23.51 -2.33
C GLY A 218 6.81 24.04 -2.80
N THR A 219 5.76 23.97 -1.98
CA THR A 219 4.44 24.51 -2.29
C THR A 219 3.83 25.13 -1.03
N ARG A 220 3.00 26.15 -1.20
CA ARG A 220 2.19 26.72 -0.10
C ARG A 220 0.90 25.94 0.16
N SER A 221 0.71 24.83 -0.55
CA SER A 221 -0.45 23.96 -0.43
C SER A 221 0.03 22.51 -0.49
N THR A 222 -0.66 21.66 -1.26
CA THR A 222 -0.33 20.26 -1.46
C THR A 222 -0.31 19.97 -2.96
N HIS A 223 0.65 19.17 -3.42
CA HIS A 223 0.69 18.74 -4.81
C HIS A 223 -0.45 17.77 -5.11
N ARG A 224 -1.16 18.03 -6.20
CA ARG A 224 -2.20 17.12 -6.70
C ARG A 224 -1.58 16.09 -7.64
N ILE A 225 -0.95 15.07 -7.07
CA ILE A 225 -0.13 14.10 -7.82
C ILE A 225 -0.91 12.83 -8.22
N ALA A 226 -0.59 12.29 -9.41
CA ALA A 226 -0.84 10.91 -9.78
C ALA A 226 0.47 10.10 -9.75
N VAL A 227 0.46 9.04 -8.95
CA VAL A 227 1.52 8.04 -8.91
C VAL A 227 1.07 6.75 -9.61
N PRO A 228 2.00 5.90 -10.06
CA PRO A 228 1.64 4.55 -10.48
C PRO A 228 0.95 3.76 -9.36
N GLU A 229 -0.05 2.93 -9.69
CA GLU A 229 -0.84 2.18 -8.69
C GLU A 229 0.02 1.30 -7.77
N TRP A 230 1.14 0.76 -8.23
CA TRP A 230 2.04 0.01 -7.35
C TRP A 230 2.70 0.89 -6.28
N VAL A 231 3.04 2.15 -6.60
CA VAL A 231 3.55 3.12 -5.63
C VAL A 231 2.43 3.47 -4.65
N GLU A 232 1.23 3.69 -5.18
CA GLU A 232 0.04 3.95 -4.38
C GLU A 232 -0.21 2.83 -3.37
N GLN A 233 -0.27 1.57 -3.82
CA GLN A 233 -0.53 0.43 -2.93
C GLN A 233 0.61 0.17 -1.93
N LEU A 234 1.86 0.49 -2.28
CA LEU A 234 3.02 0.23 -1.44
C LEU A 234 3.22 1.30 -0.37
N ILE A 235 3.19 2.58 -0.75
CA ILE A 235 3.56 3.71 0.12
C ILE A 235 2.45 4.75 0.34
N MET A 236 1.38 4.75 -0.47
CA MET A 236 0.23 5.65 -0.30
C MET A 236 -1.12 4.91 -0.26
N PRO A 237 -1.25 3.83 0.55
CA PRO A 237 -2.50 3.09 0.68
C PRO A 237 -3.64 3.97 1.19
N HIS A 238 -4.88 3.51 0.98
CA HIS A 238 -6.09 4.20 1.43
C HIS A 238 -6.14 5.65 0.98
N ASN A 239 -5.81 5.92 -0.29
CA ASN A 239 -5.94 7.24 -0.88
C ASN A 239 -5.19 8.37 -0.14
N ILE A 240 -4.21 8.05 0.73
CA ILE A 240 -3.46 9.08 1.46
C ILE A 240 -2.66 9.99 0.51
N GLY A 241 -2.32 9.49 -0.68
CA GLY A 241 -1.71 10.29 -1.77
C GLY A 241 -2.68 11.28 -2.44
N LEU A 242 -3.98 11.25 -2.12
CA LEU A 242 -4.96 12.28 -2.49
C LEU A 242 -4.97 13.42 -1.46
N HIS A 243 -3.79 13.79 -0.97
CA HIS A 243 -3.63 14.71 0.16
C HIS A 243 -4.09 16.13 -0.18
N TYR A 244 -4.02 16.55 -1.45
CA TYR A 244 -4.62 17.79 -1.91
C TYR A 244 -6.13 17.82 -1.67
N GLU A 245 -6.84 16.75 -2.06
CA GLU A 245 -8.28 16.61 -1.83
C GLU A 245 -8.63 16.57 -0.34
N HIS A 246 -7.78 15.95 0.47
CA HIS A 246 -7.91 15.95 1.92
C HIS A 246 -7.78 17.35 2.54
N HIS A 247 -6.80 18.15 2.11
CA HIS A 247 -6.66 19.53 2.57
C HIS A 247 -7.80 20.44 2.10
N LEU A 248 -8.45 20.11 0.99
CA LEU A 248 -9.64 20.83 0.53
C LEU A 248 -10.84 20.63 1.46
N ASP A 249 -11.10 19.38 1.88
CA ASP A 249 -12.11 19.07 2.89
C ASP A 249 -11.71 17.84 3.72
N PRO A 250 -11.11 18.02 4.90
CA PRO A 250 -10.63 16.92 5.73
C PRO A 250 -11.76 16.14 6.41
N ARG A 251 -13.03 16.49 6.14
CA ARG A 251 -14.20 15.70 6.58
C ARG A 251 -14.54 14.59 5.58
N VAL A 252 -13.92 14.58 4.40
CA VAL A 252 -14.14 13.54 3.40
C VAL A 252 -13.26 12.33 3.75
N PRO A 253 -13.87 11.17 4.08
CA PRO A 253 -13.11 9.98 4.45
C PRO A 253 -12.34 9.44 3.25
N PHE A 254 -11.28 8.69 3.54
CA PHE A 254 -10.36 8.21 2.52
C PHE A 254 -11.05 7.46 1.35
N TYR A 255 -12.11 6.70 1.62
CA TYR A 255 -12.85 5.93 0.61
C TYR A 255 -13.71 6.78 -0.34
N HIS A 256 -13.83 8.09 -0.09
CA HIS A 256 -14.50 9.06 -0.96
C HIS A 256 -13.55 10.05 -1.63
N LEU A 257 -12.28 10.12 -1.23
CA LEU A 257 -11.31 11.06 -1.80
C LEU A 257 -11.13 10.88 -3.32
N SER A 258 -11.20 9.64 -3.84
CA SER A 258 -11.14 9.40 -5.28
C SER A 258 -12.35 9.98 -6.03
N ALA A 259 -13.53 9.95 -5.42
CA ALA A 259 -14.74 10.55 -6.00
C ALA A 259 -14.65 12.08 -5.96
N LEU A 260 -14.14 12.64 -4.86
CA LEU A 260 -13.84 14.06 -4.76
C LEU A 260 -12.85 14.51 -5.84
N ARG A 261 -11.74 13.78 -6.02
CA ARG A 261 -10.78 14.04 -7.09
C ARG A 261 -11.43 14.06 -8.48
N GLN A 262 -12.33 13.13 -8.78
CA GLN A 262 -13.00 13.07 -10.08
C GLN A 262 -13.93 14.26 -10.34
N ALA A 263 -14.50 14.84 -9.28
CA ALA A 263 -15.39 15.99 -9.37
C ALA A 263 -14.66 17.34 -9.46
N LEU A 264 -13.38 17.39 -9.14
CA LEU A 264 -12.58 18.62 -9.13
C LEU A 264 -11.82 18.80 -10.45
N PRO A 265 -12.17 19.80 -11.27
CA PRO A 265 -11.48 20.04 -12.54
C PRO A 265 -10.08 20.64 -12.35
N GLU A 266 -9.87 21.43 -11.29
CA GLU A 266 -8.64 22.18 -11.03
C GLU A 266 -8.18 22.02 -9.57
N PRO A 267 -6.88 22.22 -9.26
CA PRO A 267 -5.75 22.38 -10.18
C PRO A 267 -5.45 21.06 -10.93
N PRO A 268 -4.70 21.05 -12.06
CA PRO A 268 -4.47 19.83 -12.82
C PRO A 268 -3.72 18.77 -12.01
N ILE A 269 -3.98 17.49 -12.33
CA ILE A 269 -3.25 16.37 -11.75
C ILE A 269 -1.87 16.27 -12.39
N VAL A 270 -0.81 16.26 -11.58
CA VAL A 270 0.59 16.21 -12.02
C VAL A 270 1.11 14.78 -11.93
N SER A 271 1.88 14.32 -12.94
CA SER A 271 2.57 13.03 -12.86
C SER A 271 3.81 13.09 -11.95
N LEU A 272 4.15 11.97 -11.29
CA LEU A 272 5.39 11.86 -10.49
C LEU A 272 6.66 12.30 -11.25
N ARG A 273 6.76 11.97 -12.55
CA ARG A 273 7.88 12.38 -13.41
C ARG A 273 7.93 13.90 -13.63
N ALA A 274 6.77 14.54 -13.78
CA ALA A 274 6.70 15.99 -13.96
C ALA A 274 7.10 16.71 -12.67
N LEU A 275 6.61 16.25 -11.52
CA LEU A 275 6.97 16.81 -10.22
C LEU A 275 8.47 16.65 -9.93
N ALA A 276 9.03 15.46 -10.15
CA ALA A 276 10.46 15.22 -9.96
C ALA A 276 11.34 16.12 -10.84
N ARG A 277 10.95 16.34 -12.11
CA ARG A 277 11.65 17.29 -13.00
C ARG A 277 11.58 18.72 -12.48
N ALA A 278 10.42 19.14 -11.97
CA ALA A 278 10.23 20.47 -11.41
C ALA A 278 11.12 20.72 -10.19
N PHE A 279 11.33 19.70 -9.32
CA PHE A 279 12.25 19.80 -8.19
C PHE A 279 13.72 19.91 -8.59
N VAL A 280 14.14 19.33 -9.72
CA VAL A 280 15.54 19.43 -10.19
C VAL A 280 15.87 20.85 -10.65
N THR A 281 14.88 21.57 -11.19
CA THR A 281 15.03 22.91 -11.76
C THR A 281 14.44 24.02 -10.88
N SER A 282 14.05 23.71 -9.65
CA SER A 282 13.42 24.68 -8.76
C SER A 282 14.40 25.74 -8.26
N GLU A 283 13.87 26.80 -7.67
CA GLU A 283 14.67 27.71 -6.84
C GLU A 283 15.30 26.95 -5.67
N ARG A 284 16.38 27.52 -5.12
CA ARG A 284 17.06 26.94 -3.95
C ARG A 284 16.21 27.21 -2.71
N LEU A 285 15.84 26.15 -2.01
CA LEU A 285 15.14 26.21 -0.73
C LEU A 285 15.81 25.21 0.23
N ALA A 286 16.17 25.66 1.42
CA ALA A 286 16.60 24.75 2.47
C ALA A 286 15.41 23.90 2.94
N SER A 287 15.69 22.76 3.60
CA SER A 287 14.60 21.95 4.15
C SER A 287 13.79 22.74 5.18
N GLY A 288 12.47 22.77 5.02
CA GLY A 288 11.58 23.52 5.91
C GLY A 288 11.40 25.00 5.55
N GLU A 289 12.11 25.52 4.54
CA GLU A 289 11.83 26.87 4.05
C GLU A 289 10.56 26.92 3.20
N VAL A 290 9.84 28.03 3.32
CA VAL A 290 8.62 28.30 2.57
C VAL A 290 8.96 29.14 1.33
N GLY A 291 8.84 28.54 0.15
CA GLY A 291 9.11 29.20 -1.12
C GLY A 291 7.86 29.49 -1.96
N SER A 292 8.09 30.01 -3.17
CA SER A 292 7.09 30.04 -4.23
C SER A 292 6.75 28.61 -4.65
N ALA A 293 5.53 28.38 -5.18
CA ALA A 293 5.11 27.04 -5.55
C ALA A 293 5.97 26.52 -6.73
N VAL A 294 6.64 25.39 -6.52
CA VAL A 294 7.24 24.58 -7.59
C VAL A 294 6.10 24.14 -8.49
N ALA A 295 5.91 24.85 -9.59
CA ALA A 295 4.87 24.60 -10.57
C ALA A 295 5.39 23.62 -11.63
N PRO A 296 4.93 22.36 -11.64
CA PRO A 296 5.30 21.42 -12.68
C PRO A 296 4.69 21.89 -14.00
N ARG A 297 5.50 22.03 -15.06
CA ARG A 297 4.96 22.34 -16.39
C ARG A 297 3.96 21.25 -16.78
N SER A 298 2.73 21.66 -17.09
CA SER A 298 1.61 20.80 -17.45
C SER A 298 2.06 19.67 -18.39
N SER A 299 1.93 18.43 -17.94
CA SER A 299 2.03 17.27 -18.81
C SER A 299 0.91 16.31 -18.47
N ALA A 300 -0.03 16.19 -19.43
CA ALA A 300 -1.11 15.21 -19.60
C ALA A 300 -1.78 14.68 -18.31
N VAL A 301 -3.04 15.10 -18.13
CA VAL A 301 -3.99 14.58 -17.13
C VAL A 301 -4.06 13.05 -17.22
N ALA A 302 -3.77 12.36 -16.12
CA ALA A 302 -3.84 10.90 -16.05
C ALA A 302 -5.29 10.42 -15.85
N THR A 303 -5.81 9.60 -16.77
CA THR A 303 -7.16 9.00 -16.68
C THR A 303 -7.15 7.72 -15.82
N PRO A 304 -8.12 7.51 -14.90
CA PRO A 304 -8.19 6.30 -14.09
C PRO A 304 -8.84 5.12 -14.85
N PRO A 305 -8.34 3.87 -14.74
CA PRO A 305 -8.87 2.74 -15.49
C PRO A 305 -10.10 2.08 -14.84
N ARG A 306 -11.16 1.87 -15.62
CA ARG A 306 -12.39 1.15 -15.23
C ARG A 306 -12.17 -0.36 -14.99
N ARG A 307 -12.98 -0.95 -14.08
CA ARG A 307 -12.86 -2.32 -13.56
C ARG A 307 -14.18 -3.10 -13.76
N LYS A 308 -14.26 -4.04 -14.70
CA LYS A 308 -15.24 -5.14 -14.68
C LYS A 308 -14.64 -6.42 -15.29
N GLY A 309 -14.98 -7.59 -14.74
CA GLY A 309 -14.66 -8.93 -15.28
C GLY A 309 -13.40 -9.65 -14.78
N TRP A 310 -12.43 -8.97 -14.14
CA TRP A 310 -11.12 -9.60 -13.83
C TRP A 310 -11.09 -10.41 -12.52
N ARG A 311 -11.98 -10.11 -11.56
CA ARG A 311 -11.93 -10.70 -10.22
C ARG A 311 -12.10 -12.23 -10.26
N SER A 312 -12.93 -12.75 -11.17
CA SER A 312 -13.09 -14.19 -11.38
C SER A 312 -11.79 -14.87 -11.82
N HIS A 313 -10.98 -14.24 -12.67
CA HIS A 313 -9.70 -14.80 -13.14
C HIS A 313 -8.60 -14.83 -12.08
N ILE A 314 -8.84 -14.25 -10.91
CA ILE A 314 -7.87 -14.23 -9.82
C ILE A 314 -8.40 -15.04 -8.66
N LEU A 315 -9.64 -14.77 -8.26
CA LEU A 315 -10.26 -15.43 -7.12
C LEU A 315 -10.60 -16.90 -7.42
N LEU A 316 -11.03 -17.25 -8.63
CA LEU A 316 -11.39 -18.62 -8.96
C LEU A 316 -10.17 -19.55 -9.03
N PRO A 317 -9.07 -19.23 -9.75
CA PRO A 317 -7.87 -20.08 -9.72
C PRO A 317 -7.27 -20.20 -8.32
N LEU A 318 -7.27 -19.11 -7.54
CA LEU A 318 -6.79 -19.13 -6.16
C LEU A 318 -7.62 -20.10 -5.30
N ALA A 319 -8.95 -19.97 -5.33
CA ALA A 319 -9.87 -20.81 -4.56
C ALA A 319 -9.80 -22.29 -4.99
N ILE A 320 -9.75 -22.58 -6.29
CA ILE A 320 -9.60 -23.94 -6.82
C ILE A 320 -8.25 -24.52 -6.40
N GLY A 321 -7.16 -23.76 -6.50
CA GLY A 321 -5.84 -24.21 -6.06
C GLY A 321 -5.80 -24.56 -4.58
N VAL A 322 -6.44 -23.75 -3.73
CA VAL A 322 -6.60 -24.04 -2.30
C VAL A 322 -7.42 -25.31 -2.08
N ALA A 323 -8.56 -25.47 -2.76
CA ALA A 323 -9.41 -26.65 -2.62
C ALA A 323 -8.70 -27.95 -3.06
N LEU A 324 -7.99 -27.92 -4.19
CA LEU A 324 -7.21 -29.06 -4.68
C LEU A 324 -6.08 -29.42 -3.72
N TYR A 325 -5.35 -28.41 -3.22
CA TYR A 325 -4.29 -28.62 -2.24
C TYR A 325 -4.85 -29.21 -0.94
N ALA A 326 -5.97 -28.70 -0.45
CA ALA A 326 -6.57 -29.13 0.82
C ALA A 326 -7.19 -30.53 0.74
N LEU A 327 -7.81 -30.89 -0.39
CA LEU A 327 -8.60 -32.13 -0.52
C LEU A 327 -7.84 -33.30 -1.14
N LEU A 328 -6.84 -33.07 -2.00
CA LEU A 328 -6.23 -34.11 -2.83
C LEU A 328 -4.73 -34.32 -2.62
N ARG A 329 -4.04 -33.46 -1.86
CA ARG A 329 -2.61 -33.65 -1.55
C ARG A 329 -2.42 -34.49 -0.28
N PRO A 330 -1.31 -35.26 -0.16
CA PRO A 330 -1.03 -36.07 1.02
C PRO A 330 -0.96 -35.27 2.32
N ARG A 331 -1.46 -35.86 3.41
CA ARG A 331 -1.59 -35.26 4.76
C ARG A 331 -0.27 -35.00 5.52
N GLY A 332 0.88 -35.07 4.86
CA GLY A 332 2.21 -34.82 5.45
C GLY A 332 2.90 -33.55 4.95
N LEU A 333 2.18 -32.69 4.22
CA LEU A 333 2.75 -31.49 3.59
C LEU A 333 2.65 -30.25 4.49
N LEU A 334 3.55 -29.30 4.27
CA LEU A 334 3.71 -28.04 5.02
C LEU A 334 2.38 -27.35 5.38
N ALA A 335 1.39 -27.30 4.48
CA ALA A 335 0.14 -26.60 4.80
C ALA A 335 -0.71 -27.28 5.88
N HIS A 336 -0.62 -28.61 6.05
CA HIS A 336 -1.27 -29.28 7.18
C HIS A 336 -0.61 -28.88 8.50
N ALA A 337 0.73 -28.87 8.54
CA ALA A 337 1.47 -28.38 9.69
C ALA A 337 1.14 -26.90 9.99
N TRP A 338 0.87 -26.09 8.95
CA TRP A 338 0.43 -24.71 9.13
C TRP A 338 -0.99 -24.62 9.69
N LEU A 339 -1.94 -25.41 9.18
CA LEU A 339 -3.32 -25.47 9.69
C LEU A 339 -3.36 -25.96 11.15
N GLU A 340 -2.59 -26.98 11.48
CA GLU A 340 -2.44 -27.49 12.85
C GLU A 340 -1.83 -26.43 13.79
N ARG A 341 -0.78 -25.72 13.36
CA ARG A 341 -0.22 -24.58 14.11
C ARG A 341 -1.22 -23.44 14.29
N LEU A 342 -2.17 -23.30 13.38
CA LEU A 342 -3.26 -22.31 13.46
C LEU A 342 -4.47 -22.81 14.26
N GLY A 343 -4.44 -24.03 14.80
CA GLY A 343 -5.58 -24.63 15.51
C GLY A 343 -6.78 -24.92 14.60
N LEU A 344 -6.58 -24.92 13.29
CA LEU A 344 -7.62 -25.23 12.31
C LEU A 344 -7.56 -26.73 12.01
N PRO A 345 -8.67 -27.48 12.19
CA PRO A 345 -8.67 -28.89 11.85
C PRO A 345 -8.41 -29.04 10.35
N ALA A 346 -7.44 -29.88 10.00
CA ALA A 346 -7.26 -30.30 8.63
C ALA A 346 -8.57 -30.90 8.10
N PRO A 347 -8.93 -30.69 6.83
CA PRO A 347 -10.15 -31.26 6.26
C PRO A 347 -10.18 -32.78 6.48
N GLY A 348 -11.23 -33.26 7.17
CA GLY A 348 -11.41 -34.68 7.46
C GLY A 348 -11.58 -35.53 6.20
N LEU A 349 -11.94 -34.90 5.08
CA LEU A 349 -12.03 -35.52 3.75
C LEU A 349 -10.69 -35.37 3.01
N ALA A 350 -9.95 -36.47 2.85
CA ALA A 350 -8.85 -36.56 1.90
C ALA A 350 -9.27 -37.51 0.78
N LEU A 351 -9.37 -36.97 -0.42
CA LEU A 351 -9.73 -37.70 -1.62
C LEU A 351 -8.44 -38.24 -2.24
N SER A 352 -8.46 -39.49 -2.71
CA SER A 352 -7.37 -40.01 -3.52
C SER A 352 -7.47 -39.44 -4.93
N ALA A 353 -6.40 -38.79 -5.41
CA ALA A 353 -6.32 -38.33 -6.79
C ALA A 353 -6.20 -39.49 -7.80
N GLY A 354 -5.95 -40.73 -7.33
CA GLY A 354 -5.90 -41.92 -8.17
C GLY A 354 -4.95 -41.76 -9.38
N PRO A 355 -5.37 -42.16 -10.60
CA PRO A 355 -4.59 -41.97 -11.82
C PRO A 355 -4.25 -40.51 -12.15
N LEU A 356 -5.00 -39.54 -11.61
CA LEU A 356 -4.79 -38.11 -11.86
C LEU A 356 -3.77 -37.47 -10.89
N ALA A 357 -3.20 -38.25 -9.96
CA ALA A 357 -2.23 -37.75 -8.98
C ALA A 357 -1.08 -36.91 -9.59
N PRO A 358 -0.47 -37.29 -10.73
CA PRO A 358 0.59 -36.49 -11.35
C PRO A 358 0.12 -35.09 -11.79
N ILE A 359 -1.12 -34.99 -12.28
CA ILE A 359 -1.72 -33.73 -12.75
C ILE A 359 -2.14 -32.88 -11.55
N VAL A 360 -2.76 -33.49 -10.55
CA VAL A 360 -3.21 -32.80 -9.34
C VAL A 360 -2.03 -32.30 -8.50
N ALA A 361 -0.87 -32.94 -8.58
CA ALA A 361 0.33 -32.51 -7.87
C ALA A 361 0.80 -31.10 -8.31
N CYS A 362 0.83 -30.82 -9.61
CA CYS A 362 1.34 -29.54 -10.14
C CYS A 362 0.26 -28.45 -10.32
N LEU A 363 -1.03 -28.82 -10.29
CA LEU A 363 -2.14 -27.90 -10.57
C LEU A 363 -2.25 -26.72 -9.59
N PRO A 364 -2.08 -26.88 -8.26
CA PRO A 364 -2.09 -25.75 -7.34
C PRO A 364 -0.99 -24.72 -7.65
N SER A 365 0.24 -25.17 -7.90
CA SER A 365 1.38 -24.33 -8.28
C SER A 365 1.07 -23.54 -9.56
N ALA A 366 0.48 -24.19 -10.56
CA ALA A 366 0.03 -23.56 -11.79
C ALA A 366 -1.09 -22.52 -11.56
N LEU A 367 -2.13 -22.87 -10.79
CA LEU A 367 -3.27 -21.99 -10.54
C LEU A 367 -2.89 -20.74 -9.73
N TRP A 368 -2.02 -20.90 -8.74
CA TRP A 368 -1.51 -19.78 -7.95
C TRP A 368 -0.55 -18.91 -8.76
N SER A 369 0.31 -19.52 -9.59
CA SER A 369 1.15 -18.78 -10.54
C SER A 369 0.31 -17.98 -11.54
N TYR A 370 -0.78 -18.56 -12.05
CA TYR A 370 -1.74 -17.86 -12.91
C TYR A 370 -2.39 -16.69 -12.17
N ALA A 371 -2.91 -16.90 -10.96
CA ALA A 371 -3.60 -15.86 -10.18
C ALA A 371 -2.65 -14.70 -9.84
N LEU A 372 -1.42 -15.00 -9.41
CA LEU A 372 -0.39 -13.99 -9.14
C LEU A 372 -0.07 -13.20 -10.42
N THR A 373 0.19 -13.90 -11.52
CA THR A 373 0.53 -13.28 -12.81
C THR A 373 -0.63 -12.44 -13.35
N ALA A 374 -1.88 -12.91 -13.24
CA ALA A 374 -3.07 -12.18 -13.64
C ALA A 374 -3.29 -10.93 -12.77
N THR A 375 -2.98 -11.02 -11.46
CA THR A 375 -3.01 -9.88 -10.53
C THR A 375 -2.04 -8.80 -10.98
N VAL A 376 -0.77 -9.19 -11.18
CA VAL A 376 0.27 -8.27 -11.63
C VAL A 376 -0.06 -7.73 -13.02
N ALA A 377 -0.39 -8.58 -13.99
CA ALA A 377 -0.77 -8.14 -15.34
C ALA A 377 -1.91 -7.12 -15.34
N ARG A 378 -2.88 -7.27 -14.41
CA ARG A 378 -4.00 -6.33 -14.27
C ARG A 378 -3.61 -5.03 -13.58
N LEU A 379 -2.86 -5.07 -12.49
CA LEU A 379 -2.33 -3.89 -11.80
C LEU A 379 -1.52 -3.01 -12.77
N TRP A 380 -0.87 -3.66 -13.75
CA TRP A 380 -0.01 -3.02 -14.73
C TRP A 380 -0.65 -2.83 -16.11
N ARG A 381 -1.97 -3.05 -16.25
CA ARG A 381 -2.71 -2.83 -17.50
C ARG A 381 -2.82 -1.33 -17.81
N GLY A 382 -2.57 -0.94 -19.06
CA GLY A 382 -2.62 0.47 -19.50
C GLY A 382 -1.47 1.35 -18.98
N ARG A 383 -0.45 0.74 -18.35
CA ARG A 383 0.77 1.42 -17.87
C ARG A 383 1.89 1.33 -18.92
N GLU A 384 2.96 2.10 -18.71
CA GLU A 384 4.16 2.12 -19.57
C GLU A 384 4.69 0.70 -19.83
N ALA A 385 4.87 0.35 -21.10
CA ALA A 385 5.14 -1.02 -21.55
C ALA A 385 6.39 -1.63 -20.90
N ARG A 386 7.44 -0.83 -20.64
CA ARG A 386 8.68 -1.29 -19.99
C ARG A 386 8.44 -1.69 -18.54
N ALA A 387 7.68 -0.91 -17.79
CA ALA A 387 7.39 -1.20 -16.38
C ALA A 387 6.47 -2.43 -16.23
N ARG A 388 5.44 -2.54 -17.09
CA ARG A 388 4.60 -3.74 -17.15
C ARG A 388 5.43 -5.00 -17.43
N ARG A 389 6.37 -4.94 -18.38
CA ARG A 389 7.30 -6.06 -18.66
C ARG A 389 8.18 -6.40 -17.45
N GLY A 390 8.71 -5.38 -16.77
CA GLY A 390 9.54 -5.58 -15.58
C GLY A 390 8.83 -6.33 -14.45
N TRP A 391 7.57 -5.97 -14.16
CA TRP A 391 6.81 -6.63 -13.09
C TRP A 391 6.28 -8.01 -13.47
N LEU A 392 5.96 -8.22 -14.75
CA LEU A 392 5.70 -9.57 -15.25
C LEU A 392 6.97 -10.43 -15.16
N ALA A 393 8.14 -9.88 -15.49
CA ALA A 393 9.41 -10.58 -15.32
C ALA A 393 9.70 -10.91 -13.84
N ALA A 394 9.43 -9.98 -12.92
CA ALA A 394 9.55 -10.25 -11.48
C ALA A 394 8.63 -11.39 -11.02
N THR A 395 7.40 -11.43 -11.55
CA THR A 395 6.47 -12.55 -11.27
C THR A 395 7.03 -13.87 -11.80
N LEU A 396 7.54 -13.87 -13.02
CA LEU A 396 8.19 -15.05 -13.60
C LEU A 396 9.40 -15.50 -12.77
N VAL A 397 10.21 -14.56 -12.26
CA VAL A 397 11.34 -14.86 -11.37
C VAL A 397 10.88 -15.47 -10.06
N VAL A 398 9.79 -15.01 -9.45
CA VAL A 398 9.23 -15.63 -8.24
C VAL A 398 8.75 -17.05 -8.54
N VAL A 399 8.00 -17.21 -9.63
CA VAL A 399 7.39 -18.48 -10.03
C VAL A 399 8.44 -19.54 -10.39
N VAL A 400 9.43 -19.17 -11.22
CA VAL A 400 10.52 -20.07 -11.64
C VAL A 400 11.54 -20.23 -10.52
N GLY A 401 11.86 -19.13 -9.84
CA GLY A 401 12.82 -19.10 -8.75
C GLY A 401 12.44 -20.05 -7.64
N TRP A 402 11.15 -20.16 -7.30
CA TRP A 402 10.63 -21.10 -6.29
C TRP A 402 11.09 -22.56 -6.52
N GLU A 403 10.94 -23.07 -7.73
CA GLU A 403 11.34 -24.44 -8.08
C GLU A 403 12.87 -24.57 -8.22
N LEU A 404 13.53 -23.59 -8.84
CA LEU A 404 14.98 -23.62 -9.01
C LEU A 404 15.73 -23.52 -7.67
N GLY A 405 15.19 -22.80 -6.69
CA GLY A 405 15.76 -22.76 -5.35
C GLY A 405 15.58 -24.06 -4.59
N GLN A 406 14.51 -24.83 -4.82
CA GLN A 406 14.40 -26.20 -4.31
C GLN A 406 15.44 -27.10 -4.97
N ALA A 407 15.66 -26.96 -6.29
CA ALA A 407 16.70 -27.72 -7.02
C ALA A 407 18.11 -27.40 -6.51
N ALA A 408 18.36 -26.15 -6.15
CA ALA A 408 19.61 -25.68 -5.58
C ALA A 408 19.70 -25.87 -4.05
N ALA A 409 18.72 -26.52 -3.42
CA ALA A 409 18.61 -26.72 -1.97
C ALA A 409 18.71 -25.42 -1.13
N LEU A 410 18.27 -24.29 -1.70
CA LEU A 410 18.24 -22.98 -1.02
C LEU A 410 17.08 -22.88 -0.01
N TRP A 411 16.03 -23.67 -0.20
CA TRP A 411 14.94 -23.84 0.77
C TRP A 411 14.35 -25.24 0.67
N GLY A 412 13.63 -25.65 1.72
CA GLY A 412 13.04 -26.98 1.81
C GLY A 412 12.01 -27.26 0.71
N GLY A 413 12.02 -28.49 0.20
CA GLY A 413 11.12 -28.96 -0.85
C GLY A 413 11.79 -29.98 -1.77
N PHE A 414 11.07 -30.43 -2.79
CA PHE A 414 11.60 -31.28 -3.84
C PHE A 414 11.32 -30.63 -5.18
N PHE A 415 12.38 -30.38 -5.93
CA PHE A 415 12.26 -29.87 -7.30
C PHE A 415 11.35 -30.78 -8.13
N SER A 416 10.36 -30.17 -8.78
CA SER A 416 9.46 -30.85 -9.72
C SER A 416 9.53 -30.15 -11.06
N ALA A 417 10.11 -30.83 -12.06
CA ALA A 417 10.10 -30.33 -13.44
C ALA A 417 8.67 -30.09 -13.95
N ALA A 418 7.69 -30.87 -13.47
CA ALA A 418 6.29 -30.71 -13.79
C ALA A 418 5.68 -29.44 -13.16
N ASP A 419 6.02 -29.11 -11.91
CA ASP A 419 5.54 -27.90 -11.22
C ASP A 419 6.16 -26.65 -11.86
N LEU A 420 7.45 -26.72 -12.21
CA LEU A 420 8.14 -25.66 -12.95
C LEU A 420 7.47 -25.41 -14.31
N LEU A 421 7.28 -26.47 -15.11
CA LEU A 421 6.67 -26.35 -16.44
C LEU A 421 5.22 -25.85 -16.35
N ALA A 422 4.42 -26.41 -15.44
CA ALA A 422 3.02 -26.02 -15.25
C ALA A 422 2.91 -24.55 -14.82
N SER A 423 3.83 -24.07 -13.99
CA SER A 423 3.85 -22.69 -13.53
C SER A 423 4.32 -21.71 -14.62
N ILE A 424 5.27 -22.10 -15.48
CA ILE A 424 5.66 -21.34 -16.68
C ILE A 424 4.50 -21.25 -17.68
N VAL A 425 3.81 -22.37 -17.93
CA VAL A 425 2.63 -22.41 -18.82
C VAL A 425 1.51 -21.53 -18.27
N ALA A 426 1.24 -21.60 -16.96
CA ALA A 426 0.26 -20.76 -16.28
C ALA A 426 0.61 -19.26 -16.35
N PHE A 427 1.87 -18.91 -16.16
CA PHE A 427 2.37 -17.55 -16.36
C PHE A 427 2.07 -17.07 -17.80
N ALA A 428 2.47 -17.85 -18.81
CA ALA A 428 2.25 -17.50 -20.21
C ALA A 428 0.76 -17.35 -20.55
N ALA A 429 -0.09 -18.25 -20.04
CA ALA A 429 -1.53 -18.20 -20.21
C ALA A 429 -2.14 -16.94 -19.57
N ALA A 430 -1.73 -16.58 -18.35
CA ALA A 430 -2.18 -15.37 -17.66
C ALA A 430 -1.77 -14.09 -18.41
N VAL A 431 -0.54 -14.04 -18.93
CA VAL A 431 -0.03 -12.93 -19.75
C VAL A 431 -0.84 -12.79 -21.04
N ARG A 432 -1.07 -13.90 -21.76
CA ARG A 432 -1.85 -13.94 -23.01
C ARG A 432 -3.29 -13.47 -22.79
N TYR A 433 -3.97 -13.99 -21.77
CA TYR A 433 -5.35 -13.60 -21.44
C TYR A 433 -5.45 -12.10 -21.09
N SER A 434 -4.51 -11.62 -20.27
CA SER A 434 -4.41 -10.21 -19.90
C SER A 434 -4.01 -9.30 -21.06
N GLY A 435 -3.50 -9.86 -22.17
CA GLY A 435 -3.23 -9.18 -23.44
C GLY A 435 -4.41 -9.19 -24.42
N ALA A 436 -5.16 -10.30 -24.51
CA ALA A 436 -6.25 -10.49 -25.46
C ALA A 436 -7.53 -9.70 -25.14
N ALA A 437 -7.79 -9.36 -23.87
CA ALA A 437 -8.90 -8.50 -23.47
C ALA A 437 -8.72 -7.00 -23.88
N GLY A 438 -7.76 -6.71 -24.77
CA GLY A 438 -7.41 -5.39 -25.29
C GLY A 438 -7.56 -5.26 -26.80
N GLY A 439 -8.51 -5.98 -27.41
CA GLY A 439 -9.02 -5.58 -28.72
C GLY A 439 -9.65 -4.19 -28.60
N ALA A 440 -9.24 -3.28 -29.47
CA ALA A 440 -9.79 -1.93 -29.55
C ALA A 440 -11.32 -1.98 -29.63
N GLU A 441 -12.01 -1.25 -28.75
CA GLU A 441 -13.39 -0.85 -29.06
C GLU A 441 -13.34 0.02 -30.33
N PRO A 442 -14.28 -0.15 -31.28
CA PRO A 442 -14.28 0.64 -32.50
C PRO A 442 -14.42 2.12 -32.11
N SER A 443 -13.52 2.97 -32.59
CA SER A 443 -13.63 4.40 -32.42
C SER A 443 -14.92 4.88 -33.07
N GLU A 444 -15.82 5.42 -32.25
CA GLU A 444 -17.02 6.15 -32.67
C GLU A 444 -16.60 7.50 -33.26
N GLN A 445 -15.92 7.48 -34.41
CA GLN A 445 -15.57 8.66 -35.21
C GLN A 445 -15.50 8.28 -36.69
N ASP A 446 -16.67 8.07 -37.29
CA ASP A 446 -16.84 8.33 -38.72
C ASP A 446 -18.23 8.89 -39.03
N HIS A 447 -18.44 10.14 -38.60
CA HIS A 447 -19.45 11.01 -39.19
C HIS A 447 -18.77 12.31 -39.60
N ARG A 448 -17.98 12.25 -40.67
CA ARG A 448 -17.68 13.44 -41.46
C ARG A 448 -18.87 13.68 -42.40
N GLN A 449 -19.52 14.81 -42.23
CA GLN A 449 -20.43 15.37 -43.23
C GLN A 449 -19.65 15.64 -44.53
N PRO A 450 -20.20 15.32 -45.71
CA PRO A 450 -19.62 15.70 -46.98
C PRO A 450 -19.97 17.16 -47.28
N THR A 451 -18.94 17.97 -47.51
CA THR A 451 -19.08 19.26 -48.19
C THR A 451 -19.40 19.02 -49.67
N THR A 452 -20.57 19.46 -50.12
CA THR A 452 -20.97 19.58 -51.53
C THR A 452 -20.77 21.01 -52.02
N PRO A 453 -20.75 21.22 -53.35
CA PRO A 453 -19.67 20.94 -54.29
C PRO A 453 -18.86 22.20 -54.63
#